data_AF-A0A0C2M7A2-F1
#
_entry.id   AF-A0A0C2M7A2-F1
#
_cell.length_a   1.000
_cell.length_b   1.000
_cell.length_c   1.000
_cell.angle_alpha   90.00
_cell.angle_beta   90.00
_cell.angle_gamma   90.00
#
_symmetry.space_group_name_H-M   'P 1'
#
loop_
_entity.id
_entity.type
_entity.pdbx_description
1 polymer ?
#
loop_
_entity_poly.entity_id
_entity_poly.type
_entity_poly.pdbx_seq_one_letter_code
_entity_poly.pdbx_strand_id
1 'polypeptide(L)'
;MEKINKNKERVTSLLLMVLRMVHHLRLLDQIYFNINQFYDVTEPIIIHNFKEGQHSFIMTYLSKIWSGIFEISGNTFQIDTIDKLKYFATIFANDLSHKLRKVINGVGKFELNKFKKQRIYILYFTLVAFGMIDETGVFWLRKVFKRLHSSFQEYLKKYSIEDITMEDQIIIIQYYIKSLETLHFHISNHDEEVFQGIFTRLMTFPSLSNIF
;
A
#
# COMPACT_ATOMS: atom_id res chain seq x y z
N MET A 1 -0.99 33.32 -12.85
CA MET A 1 -0.93 32.14 -11.94
C MET A 1 -0.81 30.83 -12.71
N GLU A 2 -1.61 30.61 -13.76
CA GLU A 2 -1.65 29.36 -14.54
C GLU A 2 -0.31 28.93 -15.18
N LYS A 3 0.45 29.87 -15.76
CA LYS A 3 1.78 29.57 -16.34
C LYS A 3 2.80 29.01 -15.34
N ILE A 4 2.72 29.44 -14.07
CA ILE A 4 3.62 28.98 -13.01
C ILE A 4 3.29 27.54 -12.62
N ASN A 5 2.01 27.16 -12.61
CA ASN A 5 1.59 25.80 -12.27
C ASN A 5 2.06 24.78 -13.32
N LYS A 6 1.88 25.11 -14.60
CA LYS A 6 2.31 24.27 -15.73
C LYS A 6 3.82 24.01 -15.74
N ASN A 7 4.63 24.97 -15.31
CA ASN A 7 6.08 24.77 -15.21
C ASN A 7 6.44 23.78 -14.09
N LYS A 8 5.77 23.89 -12.92
CA LYS A 8 5.98 22.97 -11.79
C LYS A 8 5.62 21.53 -12.15
N GLU A 9 4.50 21.30 -12.82
CA GLU A 9 4.10 19.96 -13.28
C GLU A 9 5.14 19.31 -14.21
N ARG A 10 5.71 20.10 -15.13
CA ARG A 10 6.78 19.63 -16.03
C ARG A 10 8.04 19.26 -15.26
N VAL A 11 8.47 20.10 -14.31
CA VAL A 11 9.64 19.83 -13.47
C VAL A 11 9.43 18.58 -12.63
N THR A 12 8.26 18.43 -11.99
CA THR A 12 7.88 17.22 -11.23
C THR A 12 7.90 15.98 -12.12
N SER A 13 7.34 16.06 -13.33
CA SER A 13 7.33 14.94 -14.26
C SER A 13 8.73 14.53 -14.69
N LEU A 14 9.60 15.51 -15.00
CA LEU A 14 11.01 15.26 -15.33
C LEU A 14 11.75 14.62 -14.16
N LEU A 15 11.55 15.11 -12.93
CA LEU A 15 12.13 14.52 -11.73
C LEU A 15 11.71 13.06 -11.56
N LEU A 16 10.42 12.76 -11.67
CA LEU A 16 9.92 11.39 -11.56
C LEU A 16 10.47 10.48 -12.67
N MET A 17 10.66 10.99 -13.88
CA MET A 17 11.32 10.24 -14.97
C MET A 17 12.78 9.94 -14.62
N VAL A 18 13.54 10.93 -14.14
CA VAL A 18 14.93 10.74 -13.73
C VAL A 18 15.05 9.73 -12.61
N LEU A 19 14.24 9.86 -11.55
CA LEU A 19 14.23 8.92 -10.43
C LEU A 19 13.83 7.51 -10.85
N ARG A 20 12.92 7.38 -11.81
CA ARG A 20 12.58 6.09 -12.40
C ARG A 20 13.76 5.48 -13.14
N MET A 21 14.53 6.27 -13.89
CA MET A 21 15.75 5.80 -14.57
C MET A 21 16.80 5.35 -13.54
N VAL A 22 17.05 6.16 -12.52
CA VAL A 22 17.98 5.84 -11.41
C VAL A 22 17.58 4.55 -10.70
N HIS A 23 16.30 4.39 -10.36
CA HIS A 23 15.77 3.17 -9.75
C HIS A 23 15.93 1.96 -10.70
N HIS A 24 15.63 2.11 -11.99
CA HIS A 24 15.76 1.01 -12.96
C HIS A 24 17.20 0.53 -13.11
N LEU A 25 18.16 1.47 -13.07
CA LEU A 25 19.59 1.18 -13.13
C LEU A 25 20.18 0.73 -11.78
N ARG A 26 19.36 0.59 -10.73
CA ARG A 26 19.80 0.26 -9.35
C ARG A 26 20.90 1.20 -8.83
N LEU A 27 20.84 2.47 -9.22
CA LEU A 27 21.82 3.49 -8.81
C LEU A 27 21.46 4.15 -7.48
N LEU A 28 20.30 3.83 -6.89
CA LEU A 28 19.87 4.40 -5.61
C LEU A 28 20.87 4.12 -4.47
N ASP A 29 21.53 2.96 -4.50
CA ASP A 29 22.56 2.60 -3.50
C ASP A 29 23.91 3.29 -3.76
N GLN A 30 24.11 3.88 -4.94
CA GLN A 30 25.39 4.45 -5.38
C GLN A 30 25.42 5.98 -5.29
N ILE A 31 24.26 6.62 -5.22
CA ILE A 31 24.15 8.08 -5.16
C ILE A 31 23.82 8.52 -3.74
N TYR A 32 24.42 9.62 -3.29
CA TYR A 32 23.97 10.28 -2.07
C TYR A 32 22.59 10.89 -2.33
N PHE A 33 21.55 10.18 -1.90
CA PHE A 33 20.16 10.56 -2.08
C PHE A 33 19.60 11.15 -0.78
N ASN A 34 19.25 12.43 -0.77
CA ASN A 34 18.59 13.04 0.39
C ASN A 34 17.12 12.59 0.45
N ILE A 35 16.86 11.51 1.19
CA ILE A 35 15.53 10.88 1.28
C ILE A 35 14.51 11.83 1.93
N ASN A 36 14.92 12.65 2.89
CA ASN A 36 14.03 13.63 3.53
C ASN A 36 13.56 14.68 2.52
N GLN A 37 14.48 15.23 1.72
CA GLN A 37 14.11 16.18 0.67
C GLN A 37 13.20 15.53 -0.39
N PHE A 38 13.39 14.24 -0.68
CA PHE A 38 12.49 13.51 -1.57
C PHE A 38 11.10 13.30 -0.97
N TYR A 39 11.01 13.09 0.34
CA TYR A 39 9.74 13.09 1.07
C TYR A 39 9.02 14.44 0.97
N ASP A 40 9.73 15.55 1.19
CA ASP A 40 9.19 16.91 1.09
C ASP A 40 8.63 17.23 -0.31
N VAL A 41 9.16 16.58 -1.34
CA VAL A 41 8.64 16.68 -2.72
C VAL A 41 7.47 15.71 -2.95
N THR A 42 7.51 14.53 -2.34
CA THR A 42 6.47 13.50 -2.49
C THR A 42 5.13 13.96 -1.93
N GLU A 43 5.11 14.57 -0.75
CA GLU A 43 3.88 14.99 -0.07
C GLU A 43 3.01 15.94 -0.94
N PRO A 44 3.53 17.06 -1.48
CA PRO A 44 2.76 17.94 -2.35
C PRO A 44 2.23 17.23 -3.61
N ILE A 45 3.00 16.30 -4.18
CA ILE A 45 2.57 15.50 -5.34
C ILE A 45 1.35 14.66 -4.98
N ILE A 46 1.34 14.05 -3.80
CA ILE A 46 0.21 13.25 -3.34
C ILE A 46 -1.01 14.15 -3.18
N ILE A 47 -0.89 15.23 -2.41
CA ILE A 47 -2.00 16.16 -2.13
C ILE A 47 -2.62 16.67 -3.44
N HIS A 48 -1.78 17.08 -4.40
CA HIS A 48 -2.23 17.59 -5.69
C HIS A 48 -2.98 16.52 -6.50
N ASN A 49 -2.43 15.29 -6.61
CA ASN A 49 -3.10 14.20 -7.33
C ASN A 49 -4.49 13.87 -6.75
N PHE A 50 -4.68 13.97 -5.44
CA PHE A 50 -5.98 13.75 -4.82
C PHE A 50 -6.97 14.87 -5.11
N LYS A 51 -6.53 16.13 -5.03
CA LYS A 51 -7.39 17.29 -5.29
C LYS A 51 -7.93 17.29 -6.72
N GLU A 52 -7.10 16.91 -7.68
CA GLU A 52 -7.50 16.92 -9.09
C GLU A 52 -8.17 15.63 -9.57
N GLY A 53 -8.25 14.60 -8.71
CA GLY A 53 -8.75 13.29 -9.09
C GLY A 53 -7.91 12.61 -10.19
N GLN A 54 -6.67 13.08 -10.40
CA GLN A 54 -5.78 12.66 -11.48
C GLN A 54 -4.97 11.39 -11.14
N HIS A 55 -4.25 10.93 -12.17
CA HIS A 55 -3.96 9.54 -12.54
C HIS A 55 -3.18 8.65 -11.55
N SER A 56 -3.56 7.37 -11.54
CA SER A 56 -2.92 6.25 -10.82
C SER A 56 -1.46 5.97 -11.18
N PHE A 57 -0.96 6.49 -12.30
CA PHE A 57 0.39 6.20 -12.80
C PHE A 57 1.48 6.81 -11.92
N ILE A 58 1.32 8.07 -11.48
CA ILE A 58 2.30 8.74 -10.61
C ILE A 58 2.44 7.97 -9.29
N MET A 59 1.32 7.56 -8.70
CA MET A 59 1.31 6.76 -7.47
C MET A 59 2.03 5.42 -7.63
N THR A 60 1.88 4.78 -8.79
CA THR A 60 2.59 3.54 -9.10
C THR A 60 4.10 3.76 -9.17
N TYR A 61 4.56 4.89 -9.74
CA TYR A 61 5.99 5.23 -9.79
C TYR A 61 6.53 5.59 -8.41
N LEU A 62 5.82 6.43 -7.65
CA LEU A 62 6.18 6.76 -6.28
C LEU A 62 6.29 5.51 -5.42
N SER A 63 5.34 4.56 -5.53
CA SER A 63 5.40 3.28 -4.81
C SER A 63 6.68 2.54 -5.12
N LYS A 64 7.07 2.42 -6.40
CA LYS A 64 8.29 1.73 -6.79
C LYS A 64 9.55 2.42 -6.24
N ILE A 65 9.66 3.74 -6.39
CA ILE A 65 10.81 4.50 -5.90
C ILE A 65 10.92 4.35 -4.38
N TRP A 66 9.84 4.54 -3.63
CA TRP A 66 9.84 4.39 -2.17
C TRP A 66 10.12 2.97 -1.71
N SER A 67 9.71 1.97 -2.49
CA SER A 67 10.08 0.58 -2.19
C SER A 67 11.57 0.36 -2.33
N GLY A 68 12.16 0.86 -3.43
CA GLY A 68 13.61 0.83 -3.62
C GLY A 68 14.36 1.57 -2.50
N ILE A 69 13.85 2.71 -2.04
CA ILE A 69 14.44 3.45 -0.90
C ILE A 69 14.37 2.64 0.40
N PHE A 70 13.23 2.00 0.70
CA PHE A 70 13.11 1.13 1.88
C PHE A 70 13.95 -0.14 1.79
N GLU A 71 14.40 -0.50 0.59
CA GLU A 71 15.25 -1.66 0.32
C GLU A 71 16.74 -1.38 0.56
N ILE A 72 17.18 -0.11 0.50
CA ILE A 72 18.59 0.27 0.64
C ILE A 72 19.12 -0.14 2.02
N SER A 73 20.23 -0.90 2.03
CA SER A 73 20.94 -1.21 3.27
C SER A 73 21.50 0.06 3.89
N GLY A 74 21.13 0.35 5.14
CA GLY A 74 21.54 1.59 5.81
C GLY A 74 20.59 2.77 5.59
N ASN A 75 19.42 2.54 5.00
CA ASN A 75 18.36 3.56 4.97
C ASN A 75 18.01 4.01 6.40
N THR A 76 18.16 5.30 6.67
CA THR A 76 17.83 5.92 7.97
C THR A 76 16.44 6.54 8.00
N PHE A 77 15.71 6.51 6.88
CA PHE A 77 14.39 7.12 6.81
C PHE A 77 13.36 6.33 7.62
N GLN A 78 12.79 7.00 8.63
CA GLN A 78 11.80 6.42 9.53
C GLN A 78 10.41 7.03 9.26
N ILE A 79 9.39 6.17 9.32
CA ILE A 79 7.98 6.57 9.37
C ILE A 79 7.63 6.79 10.84
N ASP A 80 8.06 7.94 11.36
CA ASP A 80 7.98 8.32 12.79
C ASP A 80 6.81 9.28 13.10
N THR A 81 6.03 9.68 12.08
CA THR A 81 4.87 10.56 12.24
C THR A 81 3.63 9.98 11.56
N ILE A 82 2.45 10.36 12.07
CA ILE A 82 1.15 10.00 11.49
C ILE A 82 1.03 10.53 10.06
N ASP A 83 1.58 11.73 9.78
CA ASP A 83 1.56 12.30 8.44
C ASP A 83 2.37 11.47 7.44
N LYS A 84 3.61 11.11 7.78
CA LYS A 84 4.40 10.18 6.95
C LYS A 84 3.63 8.89 6.72
N LEU A 85 3.09 8.29 7.79
CA LEU A 85 2.33 7.04 7.73
C LEU A 85 1.15 7.13 6.75
N LYS A 86 0.35 8.20 6.85
CA LYS A 86 -0.78 8.53 5.97
C LYS A 86 -0.37 8.62 4.49
N TYR A 87 0.72 9.31 4.18
CA TYR A 87 1.19 9.45 2.79
C TYR A 87 1.70 8.12 2.22
N PHE A 88 2.49 7.36 2.98
CA PHE A 88 2.98 6.06 2.55
C PHE A 88 1.86 5.05 2.34
N ALA A 89 0.90 5.01 3.27
CA ALA A 89 -0.27 4.16 3.14
C ALA A 89 -1.03 4.45 1.85
N THR A 90 -1.13 5.72 1.50
CA THR A 90 -1.82 6.13 0.28
C THR A 90 -1.10 5.70 -1.00
N ILE A 91 0.21 5.90 -1.05
CA ILE A 91 1.04 5.45 -2.17
C ILE A 91 0.89 3.93 -2.33
N PHE A 92 1.08 3.19 -1.24
CA PHE A 92 1.10 1.73 -1.28
C PHE A 92 -0.29 1.13 -1.51
N ALA A 93 -1.36 1.71 -0.97
CA ALA A 93 -2.70 1.22 -1.21
C ALA A 93 -3.12 1.37 -2.67
N ASN A 94 -2.76 2.48 -3.32
CA ASN A 94 -3.03 2.68 -4.75
C ASN A 94 -2.28 1.67 -5.62
N ASP A 95 -0.97 1.47 -5.39
CA ASP A 95 -0.17 0.50 -6.14
C ASP A 95 -0.67 -0.94 -5.90
N LEU A 96 -1.02 -1.28 -4.66
CA LEU A 96 -1.52 -2.60 -4.30
C LEU A 96 -2.89 -2.88 -4.94
N SER A 97 -3.80 -1.90 -4.92
CA SER A 97 -5.10 -1.99 -5.61
C SER A 97 -4.92 -2.27 -7.10
N HIS A 98 -3.98 -1.56 -7.74
CA HIS A 98 -3.68 -1.73 -9.16
C HIS A 98 -3.10 -3.12 -9.47
N LYS A 99 -2.20 -3.62 -8.61
CA LYS A 99 -1.63 -4.96 -8.74
C LYS A 99 -2.68 -6.05 -8.57
N LEU A 100 -3.55 -5.95 -7.56
CA LEU A 100 -4.64 -6.91 -7.35
C LEU A 100 -5.57 -6.93 -8.55
N ARG A 101 -5.97 -5.76 -9.07
CA ARG A 101 -6.82 -5.66 -10.26
C ARG A 101 -6.19 -6.31 -11.49
N LYS A 102 -4.89 -6.14 -11.70
CA LYS A 102 -4.18 -6.83 -12.79
C LYS A 102 -4.27 -8.34 -12.65
N VAL A 103 -4.03 -8.86 -11.44
CA VAL A 103 -4.13 -10.30 -11.16
C VAL A 103 -5.56 -10.78 -11.38
N ILE A 104 -6.57 -10.08 -10.85
CA ILE A 104 -8.00 -10.35 -11.10
C ILE A 104 -8.31 -10.39 -12.59
N ASN A 105 -7.69 -9.56 -13.41
CA ASN A 105 -7.85 -9.56 -14.87
C ASN A 105 -7.03 -10.64 -15.59
N GLY A 106 -6.45 -11.60 -14.86
CA GLY A 106 -5.64 -12.70 -15.40
C GLY A 106 -4.19 -12.33 -15.71
N VAL A 107 -3.72 -11.15 -15.29
CA VAL A 107 -2.36 -10.67 -15.57
C VAL A 107 -1.46 -10.93 -14.37
N GLY A 108 -0.72 -12.05 -14.41
CA GLY A 108 0.29 -12.43 -13.43
C GLY A 108 -0.28 -13.06 -12.15
N LYS A 109 0.56 -13.20 -11.13
CA LYS A 109 0.22 -13.77 -9.81
C LYS A 109 0.42 -12.75 -8.69
N PHE A 110 -0.39 -12.87 -7.63
CA PHE A 110 -0.24 -12.07 -6.43
C PHE A 110 0.54 -12.84 -5.35
N GLU A 111 1.87 -12.78 -5.42
CA GLU A 111 2.74 -13.41 -4.42
C GLU A 111 3.26 -12.37 -3.44
N LEU A 112 3.16 -12.62 -2.13
CA LEU A 112 3.74 -11.73 -1.13
C LEU A 112 5.24 -12.00 -0.98
N ASN A 113 6.03 -10.97 -1.25
CA ASN A 113 7.43 -10.94 -0.86
C ASN A 113 7.60 -10.05 0.38
N LYS A 114 8.80 -10.05 0.99
CA LYS A 114 9.12 -9.23 2.17
C LYS A 114 8.66 -7.77 2.04
N PHE A 115 8.80 -7.17 0.85
CA PHE A 115 8.44 -5.78 0.60
C PHE A 115 6.93 -5.56 0.52
N LYS A 116 6.20 -6.47 -0.12
CA LYS A 116 4.73 -6.42 -0.12
C LYS A 116 4.19 -6.62 1.29
N LYS A 117 4.79 -7.51 2.09
CA LYS A 117 4.45 -7.68 3.52
C LYS A 117 4.64 -6.38 4.30
N GLN A 118 5.81 -5.74 4.18
CA GLN A 118 6.09 -4.45 4.82
C GLN A 118 5.07 -3.37 4.43
N ARG A 119 4.70 -3.29 3.14
CA ARG A 119 3.65 -2.36 2.69
C ARG A 119 2.32 -2.68 3.36
N ILE A 120 1.91 -3.95 3.43
CA ILE A 120 0.66 -4.33 4.11
C ILE A 120 0.71 -3.98 5.59
N TYR A 121 1.85 -4.12 6.28
CA TYR A 121 2.00 -3.65 7.65
C TYR A 121 1.83 -2.13 7.80
N ILE A 122 2.41 -1.34 6.89
CA ILE A 122 2.19 0.12 6.85
C ILE A 122 0.70 0.43 6.70
N LEU A 123 0.00 -0.28 5.81
CA LEU A 123 -1.44 -0.14 5.61
C LEU A 123 -2.23 -0.51 6.88
N TYR A 124 -1.88 -1.63 7.53
CA TYR A 124 -2.49 -2.08 8.77
C TYR A 124 -2.29 -1.05 9.90
N PHE A 125 -1.06 -0.58 10.13
CA PHE A 125 -0.78 0.42 11.16
C PHE A 125 -1.51 1.73 10.90
N THR A 126 -1.69 2.11 9.64
CA THR A 126 -2.48 3.29 9.29
C THR A 126 -3.95 3.12 9.63
N LEU A 127 -4.52 1.92 9.42
CA LEU A 127 -5.89 1.61 9.84
C LEU A 127 -6.03 1.59 11.38
N VAL A 128 -5.00 1.16 12.10
CA VAL A 128 -4.96 1.25 13.58
C VAL A 128 -4.91 2.71 14.04
N ALA A 129 -4.08 3.53 13.42
CA ALA A 129 -3.95 4.96 13.72
C ALA A 129 -5.08 5.82 13.12
N PHE A 130 -6.06 5.22 12.44
CA PHE A 130 -7.01 5.95 11.59
C PHE A 130 -7.83 6.98 12.36
N GLY A 131 -8.21 6.68 13.61
CA GLY A 131 -8.92 7.62 14.49
C GLY A 131 -8.08 8.79 15.00
N MET A 132 -6.75 8.74 14.85
CA MET A 132 -5.82 9.81 15.20
C MET A 132 -5.49 10.74 14.03
N ILE A 133 -5.93 10.39 12.81
CA ILE A 133 -5.67 11.16 11.60
C ILE A 133 -6.65 12.33 11.54
N ASP A 134 -6.15 13.50 11.16
CA ASP A 134 -6.95 14.72 10.99
C ASP A 134 -8.12 14.52 10.01
N GLU A 135 -9.24 15.22 10.23
CA GLU A 135 -10.47 15.02 9.43
C GLU A 135 -10.25 15.20 7.92
N THR A 136 -9.38 16.14 7.53
CA THR A 136 -9.10 16.39 6.11
C THR A 136 -8.28 15.25 5.48
N GLY A 137 -7.30 14.72 6.23
CA GLY A 137 -6.54 13.52 5.92
C GLY A 137 -7.42 12.28 5.77
N VAL A 138 -8.38 12.12 6.69
CA VAL A 138 -9.29 10.98 6.75
C VAL A 138 -10.13 10.83 5.48
N PHE A 139 -10.61 11.92 4.89
CA PHE A 139 -11.54 11.84 3.74
C PHE A 139 -10.96 11.11 2.53
N TRP A 140 -9.79 11.54 2.03
CA TRP A 140 -9.18 10.93 0.85
C TRP A 140 -8.54 9.59 1.16
N LEU A 141 -7.94 9.44 2.35
CA LEU A 141 -7.37 8.18 2.80
C LEU A 141 -8.46 7.08 2.89
N ARG A 142 -9.65 7.42 3.41
CA ARG A 142 -10.82 6.53 3.42
C ARG A 142 -11.18 6.07 2.01
N LYS A 143 -11.19 6.98 1.02
CA LYS A 143 -11.49 6.65 -0.38
C LYS A 143 -10.48 5.65 -0.96
N VAL A 144 -9.19 5.83 -0.65
CA VAL A 144 -8.12 4.94 -1.11
C VAL A 144 -8.24 3.56 -0.46
N PHE A 145 -8.44 3.50 0.85
CA PHE A 145 -8.61 2.23 1.55
C PHE A 145 -9.87 1.48 1.13
N LYS A 146 -10.99 2.18 0.88
CA LYS A 146 -12.19 1.54 0.32
C LYS A 146 -11.90 0.86 -1.02
N ARG A 147 -11.16 1.53 -1.92
CA ARG A 147 -10.76 0.95 -3.21
C ARG A 147 -9.86 -0.27 -3.03
N LEU A 148 -8.91 -0.20 -2.10
CA LEU A 148 -8.03 -1.34 -1.82
C LEU A 148 -8.82 -2.51 -1.21
N HIS A 149 -9.70 -2.23 -0.26
CA HIS A 149 -10.57 -3.23 0.35
C HIS A 149 -11.41 -3.95 -0.71
N SER A 150 -12.10 -3.21 -1.59
CA SER A 150 -12.85 -3.82 -2.70
C SER A 150 -11.97 -4.67 -3.61
N SER A 151 -10.73 -4.24 -3.87
CA SER A 151 -9.80 -5.01 -4.71
C SER A 151 -9.34 -6.31 -4.03
N PHE A 152 -9.17 -6.31 -2.71
CA PHE A 152 -8.91 -7.54 -1.94
C PHE A 152 -10.14 -8.45 -1.90
N GLN A 153 -11.33 -7.90 -1.69
CA GLN A 153 -12.57 -8.66 -1.67
C GLN A 153 -12.79 -9.37 -3.02
N GLU A 154 -12.61 -8.69 -4.14
CA GLU A 154 -12.67 -9.30 -5.48
C GLU A 154 -11.60 -10.38 -5.67
N TYR A 155 -10.39 -10.15 -5.16
CA TYR A 155 -9.31 -11.13 -5.23
C TYR A 155 -9.65 -12.40 -4.44
N LEU A 156 -10.13 -12.28 -3.20
CA LEU A 156 -10.52 -13.40 -2.35
C LEU A 156 -11.73 -14.18 -2.89
N LYS A 157 -12.65 -13.50 -3.61
CA LYS A 157 -13.75 -14.16 -4.34
C LYS A 157 -13.27 -15.01 -5.50
N LYS A 158 -12.22 -14.55 -6.20
CA LYS A 158 -11.77 -15.15 -7.45
C LYS A 158 -10.70 -16.23 -7.25
N TYR A 159 -9.86 -16.10 -6.23
CA TYR A 159 -8.72 -16.98 -5.98
C TYR A 159 -8.88 -17.68 -4.64
N SER A 160 -8.61 -18.98 -4.62
CA SER A 160 -8.55 -19.71 -3.35
C SER A 160 -7.41 -19.15 -2.51
N ILE A 161 -7.72 -18.73 -1.29
CA ILE A 161 -6.69 -18.29 -0.36
C ILE A 161 -5.78 -19.44 0.08
N GLU A 162 -6.23 -20.69 -0.14
CA GLU A 162 -5.50 -21.89 0.26
C GLU A 162 -4.18 -22.07 -0.49
N ASP A 163 -4.07 -21.52 -1.70
CA ASP A 163 -2.87 -21.54 -2.54
C ASP A 163 -1.75 -20.64 -2.00
N ILE A 164 -2.06 -19.78 -1.02
CA ILE A 164 -1.14 -18.84 -0.41
C ILE A 164 -0.49 -19.47 0.83
N THR A 165 0.77 -19.12 1.13
CA THR A 165 1.44 -19.62 2.33
C THR A 165 0.72 -19.16 3.60
N MET A 166 0.75 -19.94 4.67
CA MET A 166 -0.03 -19.63 5.87
C MET A 166 0.32 -18.25 6.48
N GLU A 167 1.60 -17.91 6.49
CA GLU A 167 2.09 -16.60 6.95
C GLU A 167 1.49 -15.46 6.11
N ASP A 168 1.48 -15.62 4.79
CA ASP A 168 0.93 -14.63 3.87
C ASP A 168 -0.59 -14.48 4.03
N GLN A 169 -1.31 -15.57 4.29
CA GLN A 169 -2.74 -15.54 4.58
C GLN A 169 -3.03 -14.70 5.83
N ILE A 170 -2.28 -14.93 6.91
CA ILE A 170 -2.44 -14.18 8.17
C ILE A 170 -2.25 -12.67 7.93
N ILE A 171 -1.22 -12.28 7.17
CA ILE A 171 -0.94 -10.87 6.86
C ILE A 171 -2.08 -10.23 6.07
N ILE A 172 -2.59 -10.92 5.04
CA ILE A 172 -3.71 -10.42 4.22
C ILE A 172 -4.97 -10.27 5.06
N ILE A 173 -5.29 -11.27 5.88
CA ILE A 173 -6.51 -11.28 6.70
C ILE A 173 -6.45 -10.25 7.82
N GLN A 174 -5.31 -10.08 8.49
CA GLN A 174 -5.15 -9.03 9.50
C GLN A 174 -5.46 -7.65 8.94
N TYR A 175 -4.91 -7.33 7.76
CA TYR A 175 -5.24 -6.10 7.04
C TYR A 175 -6.74 -6.07 6.67
N TYR A 176 -7.27 -7.15 6.11
CA TYR A 176 -8.64 -7.20 5.59
C TYR A 176 -9.68 -6.99 6.70
N ILE A 177 -9.59 -7.74 7.81
CA ILE A 177 -10.45 -7.58 8.99
C ILE A 177 -10.33 -6.16 9.54
N LYS A 178 -9.10 -5.65 9.70
CA LYS A 178 -8.93 -4.28 10.23
C LYS A 178 -9.56 -3.23 9.31
N SER A 179 -9.51 -3.45 8.00
CA SER A 179 -10.13 -2.56 7.02
C SER A 179 -11.66 -2.62 7.06
N LEU A 180 -12.27 -3.79 7.32
CA LEU A 180 -13.72 -3.92 7.51
C LEU A 180 -14.19 -3.05 8.68
N GLU A 181 -13.56 -3.24 9.85
CA GLU A 181 -13.87 -2.52 11.09
C GLU A 181 -13.71 -1.00 10.91
N THR A 182 -12.53 -0.56 10.46
CA THR A 182 -12.15 0.85 10.37
C THR A 182 -12.99 1.62 9.34
N LEU A 183 -13.38 0.96 8.24
CA LEU A 183 -14.13 1.58 7.16
C LEU A 183 -15.65 1.39 7.29
N HIS A 184 -16.09 0.68 8.33
CA HIS A 184 -17.49 0.31 8.60
C HIS A 184 -18.15 -0.44 7.44
N PHE A 185 -17.42 -1.41 6.87
CA PHE A 185 -18.02 -2.34 5.92
C PHE A 185 -18.77 -3.44 6.66
N HIS A 186 -19.91 -3.87 6.10
CA HIS A 186 -20.61 -5.04 6.59
C HIS A 186 -19.85 -6.31 6.18
N ILE A 187 -19.76 -7.26 7.12
CA ILE A 187 -19.26 -8.60 6.85
C ILE A 187 -20.31 -9.30 5.98
N SER A 188 -19.93 -9.79 4.81
CA SER A 188 -20.79 -10.61 3.98
C SER A 188 -20.60 -12.09 4.31
N ASN A 189 -21.58 -12.94 3.97
CA ASN A 189 -21.47 -14.40 4.15
C ASN A 189 -20.19 -14.97 3.50
N HIS A 190 -19.78 -14.42 2.36
CA HIS A 190 -18.53 -14.82 1.71
C HIS A 190 -17.29 -14.45 2.53
N ASP A 191 -17.29 -13.31 3.21
CA ASP A 191 -16.19 -12.94 4.11
C ASP A 191 -16.12 -13.91 5.29
N GLU A 192 -17.26 -14.32 5.84
CA GLU A 192 -17.34 -15.33 6.90
C GLU A 192 -16.80 -16.68 6.45
N GLU A 193 -17.15 -17.14 5.25
CA GLU A 193 -16.62 -18.37 4.65
C GLU A 193 -15.09 -18.33 4.50
N VAL A 194 -14.56 -17.21 3.98
CA VAL A 194 -13.11 -17.00 3.85
C VAL A 194 -12.44 -17.05 5.22
N PHE A 195 -12.99 -16.36 6.22
CA PHE A 195 -12.44 -16.36 7.58
C PHE A 195 -12.51 -17.74 8.22
N GLN A 196 -13.63 -18.44 8.10
CA GLN A 196 -13.80 -19.78 8.66
C GLN A 196 -12.83 -20.78 8.03
N GLY A 197 -12.61 -20.73 6.71
CA GLY A 197 -11.64 -21.59 6.04
C GLY A 197 -10.23 -21.40 6.61
N ILE A 198 -9.82 -20.15 6.82
CA ILE A 198 -8.48 -19.82 7.34
C ILE A 198 -8.36 -20.18 8.82
N PHE A 199 -9.36 -19.88 9.64
CA PHE A 199 -9.35 -20.25 11.06
C PHE A 199 -9.35 -21.76 11.24
N THR A 200 -10.15 -22.49 10.47
CA THR A 200 -10.15 -23.97 10.50
C THR A 200 -8.75 -24.49 10.18
N ARG A 201 -8.09 -23.92 9.16
CA ARG A 201 -6.72 -24.28 8.81
C ARG A 201 -5.70 -23.89 9.88
N LEU A 202 -5.85 -22.73 10.54
CA LEU A 202 -5.00 -22.34 11.69
C LEU A 202 -5.06 -23.38 12.80
N MET A 203 -6.25 -23.90 13.10
CA MET A 203 -6.46 -24.89 14.16
C MET A 203 -5.82 -26.25 13.85
N THR A 204 -5.51 -26.55 12.58
CA THR A 204 -4.82 -27.79 12.21
C THR A 204 -3.30 -27.68 12.26
N PHE A 205 -2.72 -26.49 12.50
CA PHE A 205 -1.27 -26.33 12.61
C PHE A 205 -0.73 -26.82 13.97
N PRO A 206 0.13 -27.85 14.00
CA PRO A 206 0.63 -28.43 15.26
C PRO A 206 1.44 -27.44 16.11
N SER A 207 2.07 -26.43 15.50
CA SER A 207 2.83 -25.40 16.21
C SER A 207 1.94 -24.45 17.02
N LEU A 208 0.64 -24.39 16.71
CA LEU A 208 -0.35 -23.58 17.44
C LEU A 208 -1.21 -24.42 18.38
N SER A 209 -1.22 -25.76 18.23
CA SER A 209 -2.06 -26.66 19.04
C SER A 209 -1.54 -26.91 20.46
N ASN A 210 -0.29 -26.56 20.75
CA ASN A 210 0.36 -26.85 22.04
C ASN A 210 0.23 -25.73 23.08
N ILE A 211 -0.68 -24.76 22.91
CA ILE A 211 -0.92 -23.65 23.86
C ILE A 211 -2.05 -24.02 24.87
N PHE A 212 -2.26 -25.31 25.14
CA PHE A 212 -3.21 -25.77 26.16
C PHE A 212 -2.47 -26.39 27.35
#